data_AF-A0A9Q2SAL5-F1
#
_entry.id   AF-A0A9Q2SAL5-F1
#
_cell.length_a   1.000
_cell.length_b   1.000
_cell.length_c   1.000
_cell.angle_alpha   90.00
_cell.angle_beta   90.00
_cell.angle_gamma   90.00
#
_symmetry.space_group_name_H-M   'P 1'
#
loop_
_entity.id
_entity.type
_entity.pdbx_description
1 polymer ?
#
loop_
_entity_poly.entity_id
_entity_poly.type
_entity_poly.pdbx_seq_one_letter_code
_entity_poly.pdbx_strand_id
1 'polypeptide(L)' 'MFFPQRTRTWGERIRLEQAAKKICERCPVLVECRTYALEHEERHGVWGGLTESERRSRFATGRSATQKQNH' A
#
# COMPACT_ATOMS: atom_id res chain seq x y z
N MET A 1 -4.93 -2.76 -7.69
CA MET A 1 -4.93 -1.40 -7.11
C MET A 1 -6.34 -1.04 -6.71
N PHE A 2 -6.57 -0.47 -5.53
CA PHE A 2 -7.88 0.01 -5.10
C PHE A 2 -7.84 1.52 -4.82
N PHE A 3 -8.74 2.26 -5.45
CA PHE A 3 -8.95 3.68 -5.17
C PHE A 3 -10.26 3.81 -4.39
N PRO A 4 -10.23 4.07 -3.07
CA PRO A 4 -11.45 4.48 -2.40
C PRO A 4 -11.96 5.74 -3.11
N GLN A 5 -13.22 5.74 -3.54
CA GLN A 5 -13.82 6.92 -4.15
C GLN A 5 -13.71 8.10 -3.19
N ARG A 6 -13.80 9.34 -3.70
CA ARG A 6 -13.86 10.55 -2.86
C ARG A 6 -15.15 10.53 -2.02
N THR A 7 -15.14 9.78 -0.93
CA THR A 7 -16.20 9.78 0.07
C THR A 7 -16.12 11.10 0.85
N ARG A 8 -17.29 11.57 1.31
CA ARG A 8 -17.43 12.82 2.06
C ARG A 8 -17.07 12.67 3.54
N THR A 9 -16.98 11.43 4.04
CA THR A 9 -16.76 11.17 5.48
C THR A 9 -15.48 10.38 5.72
N TRP A 10 -14.72 10.77 6.75
CA TRP A 10 -13.41 10.17 7.05
C TRP A 10 -13.53 8.69 7.48
N GLY A 11 -14.57 8.34 8.24
CA GLY A 11 -14.80 6.96 8.70
C GLY A 11 -15.12 5.97 7.57
N GLU A 12 -15.76 6.42 6.50
CA GLU A 12 -16.09 5.57 5.35
C GLU A 12 -14.87 5.29 4.49
N ARG A 13 -13.96 6.27 4.35
CA ARG A 13 -12.64 6.05 3.73
C ARG A 13 -11.86 4.97 4.46
N ILE A 14 -11.77 5.02 5.80
CA ILE A 14 -11.04 4.01 6.57
C ILE A 14 -11.61 2.61 6.32
N ARG A 15 -12.94 2.47 6.30
CA ARG A 15 -13.59 1.16 6.06
C ARG A 15 -13.27 0.61 4.67
N LEU A 16 -13.30 1.46 3.65
CA LEU A 16 -12.94 1.07 2.29
C LEU A 16 -11.46 0.67 2.18
N GLU A 17 -10.56 1.41 2.84
CA GLU A 17 -9.15 1.06 2.90
C GLU A 17 -8.91 -0.28 3.61
N GLN A 18 -9.58 -0.53 4.73
CA GLN A 18 -9.51 -1.82 5.44
C GLN A 18 -10.07 -2.98 4.59
N ALA A 19 -11.17 -2.76 3.88
CA ALA A 19 -11.72 -3.75 2.97
C ALA A 19 -10.74 -4.07 1.83
N ALA A 20 -10.13 -3.05 1.23
CA ALA A 20 -9.11 -3.22 0.20
C ALA A 20 -7.90 -4.00 0.72
N LYS A 21 -7.44 -3.74 1.95
CA LYS A 21 -6.34 -4.50 2.58
C LYS A 21 -6.67 -5.99 2.71
N LYS A 22 -7.87 -6.32 3.20
CA LYS A 22 -8.32 -7.72 3.33
C LYS A 22 -8.34 -8.47 1.99
N ILE A 23 -8.69 -7.78 0.90
CA ILE A 23 -8.65 -8.38 -0.44
C ILE A 23 -7.20 -8.60 -0.86
N CYS A 24 -6.31 -7.62 -0.60
CA CYS A 24 -4.90 -7.75 -0.92
C CYS A 24 -4.24 -8.94 -0.21
N GLU A 25 -4.62 -9.30 1.02
CA GLU A 25 -4.04 -10.44 1.77
C GLU A 25 -4.09 -11.78 1.03
N ARG A 26 -5.05 -11.97 0.12
CA ARG A 26 -5.21 -13.19 -0.68
C ARG A 26 -4.73 -13.03 -2.13
N CYS A 27 -4.12 -11.89 -2.45
CA CYS A 27 -3.67 -11.58 -3.80
C CYS A 27 -2.32 -12.27 -4.07
N PRO A 28 -2.21 -13.14 -5.09
CA PRO A 28 -0.97 -13.88 -5.38
C PRO A 28 0.19 -12.94 -5.76
N VAL A 29 -0.13 -11.76 -6.31
CA VAL A 29 0.84 -10.75 -6.75
C VAL A 29 1.05 -9.63 -5.71
N LEU A 30 0.74 -9.89 -4.44
CA LEU A 30 0.84 -8.88 -3.36
C LEU A 30 2.21 -8.20 -3.32
N VAL A 31 3.29 -9.00 -3.40
CA VAL A 31 4.67 -8.52 -3.30
C VAL A 31 5.02 -7.67 -4.52
N GLU A 32 4.76 -8.16 -5.72
CA GLU A 32 5.02 -7.43 -6.98
C GLU A 32 4.23 -6.13 -7.04
N CYS A 33 2.95 -6.16 -6.66
CA CYS A 33 2.09 -4.98 -6.60
C CYS A 33 2.60 -3.94 -5.58
N ARG A 34 3.18 -4.41 -4.47
CA ARG A 34 3.82 -3.54 -3.47
C ARG A 34 5.10 -2.93 -4.02
N THR A 35 5.98 -3.74 -4.60
CA THR A 35 7.25 -3.28 -5.19
C THR A 35 6.99 -2.25 -6.28
N TYR A 36 6.06 -2.53 -7.20
CA TYR A 36 5.67 -1.60 -8.25
C TYR A 36 5.19 -0.25 -7.70
N ALA A 37 4.31 -0.27 -6.68
CA ALA A 37 3.78 0.94 -6.08
C ALA A 37 4.84 1.75 -5.32
N LEU A 38 5.90 1.10 -4.83
CA LEU A 38 7.04 1.76 -4.21
C LEU A 38 7.96 2.38 -5.27
N GLU A 39 8.25 1.66 -6.36
CA GLU A 39 9.14 2.13 -7.43
C GLU A 39 8.56 3.30 -8.23
N HIS A 40 7.24 3.34 -8.42
CA HIS A 40 6.56 4.35 -9.24
C HIS A 40 6.01 5.52 -8.43
N GLU A 41 6.35 5.62 -7.13
CA GLU A 41 5.87 6.66 -6.22
C GLU A 41 4.35 6.88 -6.30
N GLU A 42 3.58 5.80 -6.42
CA GLU A 42 2.14 5.90 -6.65
C GLU A 42 1.47 6.63 -5.48
N ARG A 43 0.96 7.85 -5.75
CA ARG A 43 0.60 8.83 -4.71
C ARG A 43 -0.76 8.59 -4.08
N HIS A 44 -1.59 7.73 -4.66
CA HIS A 44 -2.96 7.54 -4.20
C HIS A 44 -3.38 6.07 -4.17
N GLY A 45 -4.34 5.75 -3.29
CA GLY A 45 -4.97 4.44 -3.20
C GLY A 45 -4.20 3.37 -2.39
N VAL A 46 -4.84 2.21 -2.27
CA VAL A 46 -4.31 1.01 -1.60
C VAL A 46 -3.61 0.11 -2.63
N TRP A 47 -2.34 -0.19 -2.36
CA TRP A 47 -1.46 -1.00 -3.19
C TRP A 47 -0.79 -2.09 -2.36
N GLY A 48 -0.86 -3.35 -2.78
CA GLY A 48 -0.21 -4.46 -2.07
C GLY A 48 -0.51 -4.50 -0.57
N GLY A 49 -1.74 -4.13 -0.17
CA GLY A 49 -2.18 -4.05 1.22
C GLY A 49 -1.70 -2.82 2.01
N LEU A 50 -1.14 -1.81 1.36
CA LEU A 50 -0.64 -0.58 1.99
C LEU A 50 -1.42 0.64 1.51
N THR A 51 -1.80 1.52 2.45
CA THR A 51 -2.29 2.88 2.14
C THR A 51 -1.12 3.80 1.77
N GLU A 52 -1.43 4.97 1.21
CA GLU A 52 -0.44 6.01 0.92
C GLU A 52 0.39 6.39 2.16
N SER A 53 -0.27 6.58 3.30
CA SER A 53 0.40 6.93 4.57
C SER A 53 1.32 5.81 5.06
N GLU A 54 0.92 4.55 4.89
CA GLU A 54 1.77 3.40 5.24
C GLU A 54 2.96 3.24 4.30
N ARG A 55 2.78 3.52 3.00
CA ARG A 55 3.91 3.57 2.05
C ARG A 55 4.89 4.68 2.43
N ARG A 56 4.41 5.90 2.71
CA ARG A 56 5.26 7.02 3.16
C ARG A 56 6.02 6.73 4.46
N SER A 57 5.37 6.11 5.43
CA SER A 57 6.02 5.68 6.67
C SER A 57 7.11 4.63 6.42
N ARG A 58 6.88 3.69 5.50
CA ARG A 58 7.89 2.71 5.07
C ARG A 58 9.04 3.33 4.27
N PHE A 59 8.83 4.40 3.53
CA PHE A 59 9.93 5.16 2.93
C PHE A 59 10.75 5.92 3.99
N ALA A 60 10.09 6.52 4.99
CA ALA A 60 10.76 7.22 6.08
C ALA A 60 11.60 6.27 6.98
N THR A 61 11.14 5.02 7.16
CA THR A 61 11.84 3.98 7.92
C THR A 61 12.72 3.07 7.05
N GLY A 62 12.56 3.12 5.72
CA GLY A 62 13.19 2.24 4.72
C GLY A 62 14.60 2.62 4.30
N ARG A 63 15.14 3.77 4.75
CA ARG A 63 16.60 4.05 4.69
C ARG A 63 17.44 3.02 5.47
N SER A 64 16.82 2.06 6.16
CA SER A 64 17.51 1.05 6.97
C SER A 64 17.17 -0.41 6.64
N ALA A 65 16.34 -0.73 5.63
CA ALA A 65 15.84 -2.11 5.47
C ALA A 65 15.71 -2.64 4.02
N THR A 66 16.52 -2.14 3.07
CA THR A 66 16.72 -2.81 1.77
C THR A 66 18.22 -2.93 1.47
N GLN A 67 18.95 -3.54 2.41
CA GLN A 67 20.25 -4.17 2.14
C GLN A 67 20.33 -5.50 2.89
N LYS A 68 19.53 -6.46 2.45
CA LYS A 68 19.81 -7.90 2.49
C LYS A 68 19.42 -8.39 1.11
N GLN A 69 20.30 -8.31 0.11
CA GLN A 69 21.30 -9.35 -0.18
C GLN A 69 20.75 -10.73 0.16
N ASN A 70 20.27 -11.45 -0.85
CA ASN A 70 20.19 -12.90 -0.78
C ASN A 70 20.48 -13.51 -2.16
N HIS A 71 21.77 -13.89 -2.29
CA HIS A 71 22.36 -14.97 -3.08
C HIS A 71 22.51 -14.86 -4.61
#